data_AF-A0A7S0YGD6-F1
#
_entry.id   AF-A0A7S0YGD6-F1
#
_cell.length_a   1.000
_cell.length_b   1.000
_cell.length_c   1.000
_cell.angle_alpha   90.00
_cell.angle_beta   90.00
_cell.angle_gamma   90.00
#
_symmetry.space_group_name_H-M   'P 1'
#
loop_
_entity.id
_entity.type
_entity.pdbx_description
1 polymer ?
#
loop_
_entity_poly.entity_id
_entity_poly.type
_entity_poly.pdbx_seq_one_letter_code
_entity_poly.pdbx_strand_id
1 'polypeptide(L)'
;MDRRYWSPSSDLLYILKRGNLTLSVVQSKFDNNFNFFLENVSFYKSPNPDSAKAIEGEGIDVSNLVDNNGKFKFSKRLKSSASKVSKLLQLDEVQSYIIVDRWCAVYKPSSEDATKSLSDSVNLTSNDLLSILNSYHNDRNNQLKCLQLLLLQAPKPKCPSTSLPPPGFSAANSAAAQDSDRPWIQNFTDRLRQDHLHTRLTASLQDTLRTDGDVLRKRLEKLTVDLPQESSDLNWISAVHMRLRQQLLVERIELLKCLILLNESSSRGPCPEDVSTLLGCLADSVSSSSFSLLSSPFSPFSPSPLSPRLDEHPMDRGEGGGDEGSLASPSPLLLSSDQLIPQRLPLLEAAGEHLACLLVLSLLDLPKFIRLGKFQPPPLGTTSPDHALPLGGKTVEIHNKILDLPTSAATATLLLTWAACVRLMEPYDTRFSETTGRGERNGSGERNGGSGERNGGSGERNGG
;
A
#
# COMPACT_ATOMS: atom_id res chain seq x y z
N MET A 1 -23.36 -12.59 -16.94
CA MET A 1 -22.68 -12.21 -15.68
C MET A 1 -23.24 -10.88 -15.24
N ASP A 2 -23.55 -10.78 -13.96
CA ASP A 2 -24.08 -9.57 -13.39
C ASP A 2 -22.97 -8.52 -13.30
N ARG A 3 -22.89 -7.61 -14.29
CA ARG A 3 -21.85 -6.55 -14.36
C ARG A 3 -21.88 -5.62 -13.13
N ARG A 4 -22.88 -5.75 -12.27
CA ARG A 4 -23.05 -5.08 -10.97
C ARG A 4 -21.88 -5.33 -10.00
N TYR A 5 -21.09 -6.37 -10.22
CA TYR A 5 -19.95 -6.71 -9.39
C TYR A 5 -18.75 -7.00 -10.28
N TRP A 6 -17.69 -6.20 -10.16
CA TRP A 6 -16.35 -6.68 -10.47
C TRP A 6 -16.17 -8.06 -9.82
N SER A 7 -15.94 -9.10 -10.64
CA SER A 7 -15.67 -10.46 -10.17
C SER A 7 -14.53 -10.39 -9.17
N PRO A 8 -14.64 -11.02 -7.98
CA PRO A 8 -13.64 -10.92 -6.92
C PRO A 8 -12.23 -10.92 -7.50
N SER A 9 -11.39 -10.01 -7.04
CA SER A 9 -10.05 -9.80 -7.61
C SER A 9 -9.18 -11.05 -7.46
N SER A 10 -9.59 -11.98 -6.59
CA SER A 10 -9.08 -13.35 -6.52
C SER A 10 -9.22 -14.13 -7.83
N ASP A 11 -10.37 -14.02 -8.52
CA ASP A 11 -10.62 -14.71 -9.78
C ASP A 11 -9.72 -14.16 -10.88
N LEU A 12 -9.60 -12.83 -10.94
CA LEU A 12 -8.69 -12.17 -11.86
C LEU A 12 -7.23 -12.53 -11.57
N LEU A 13 -6.83 -12.52 -10.30
CA LEU A 13 -5.49 -12.92 -9.90
C LEU A 13 -5.21 -14.37 -10.27
N TYR A 14 -6.18 -15.26 -10.06
CA TYR A 14 -6.09 -16.66 -10.45
C TYR A 14 -5.91 -16.82 -11.96
N ILE A 15 -6.69 -16.08 -12.74
CA ILE A 15 -6.60 -16.02 -14.21
C ILE A 15 -5.20 -15.56 -14.64
N LEU A 16 -4.68 -14.48 -14.06
CA LEU A 16 -3.36 -13.93 -14.38
C LEU A 16 -2.21 -14.88 -13.98
N LYS A 17 -2.32 -15.56 -12.83
CA LYS A 17 -1.29 -16.50 -12.36
C LYS A 17 -1.19 -17.77 -13.20
N ARG A 18 -2.31 -18.27 -13.73
CA ARG A 18 -2.31 -19.53 -14.48
C ARG A 18 -1.64 -19.45 -15.85
N GLY A 19 -1.46 -18.25 -16.40
CA GLY A 19 -0.76 -18.04 -17.69
C GLY A 19 -1.39 -18.69 -18.92
N ASN A 20 -2.46 -19.47 -18.76
CA ASN A 20 -3.04 -20.37 -19.77
C ASN A 20 -4.35 -19.85 -20.39
N LEU A 21 -4.71 -18.58 -20.17
CA LEU A 21 -5.94 -18.02 -20.72
C LEU A 21 -5.62 -17.09 -21.89
N THR A 22 -6.47 -17.17 -22.92
CA THR A 22 -6.41 -16.27 -24.07
C THR A 22 -6.54 -14.83 -23.58
N LEU A 23 -5.56 -13.99 -23.93
CA LEU A 23 -5.48 -12.59 -23.53
C LEU A 23 -6.80 -11.84 -23.74
N SER A 24 -7.60 -12.26 -24.75
CA SER A 24 -8.94 -11.77 -25.05
C SER A 24 -9.92 -11.76 -23.85
N VAL A 25 -9.87 -12.76 -22.96
CA VAL A 25 -10.75 -12.83 -21.78
C VAL A 25 -10.32 -11.81 -20.73
N VAL A 26 -9.00 -11.70 -20.52
CA VAL A 26 -8.41 -10.72 -19.58
C VAL A 26 -8.65 -9.31 -20.10
N GLN A 27 -8.37 -9.08 -21.37
CA GLN A 27 -8.63 -7.84 -22.08
C GLN A 27 -10.10 -7.44 -21.99
N SER A 28 -11.04 -8.33 -22.31
CA SER A 28 -12.47 -8.01 -22.21
C SER A 28 -12.90 -7.67 -20.78
N LYS A 29 -12.34 -8.36 -19.77
CA LYS A 29 -12.61 -8.02 -18.36
C LYS A 29 -12.06 -6.65 -17.99
N PHE A 30 -10.86 -6.28 -18.46
CA PHE A 30 -10.26 -4.99 -18.18
C PHE A 30 -10.87 -3.85 -18.98
N ASP A 31 -11.07 -3.99 -20.30
CA ASP A 31 -11.58 -2.93 -21.15
C ASP A 31 -12.95 -2.43 -20.66
N ASN A 32 -13.81 -3.35 -20.21
CA ASN A 32 -15.12 -3.02 -19.66
C ASN A 32 -15.08 -2.41 -18.24
N ASN A 33 -13.98 -2.57 -17.50
CA ASN A 33 -13.91 -2.20 -16.09
C ASN A 33 -12.69 -1.37 -15.72
N PHE A 34 -11.91 -0.89 -16.68
CA PHE A 34 -10.59 -0.30 -16.46
C PHE A 34 -10.62 0.86 -15.46
N ASN A 35 -11.59 1.76 -15.62
CA ASN A 35 -11.77 2.90 -14.71
C ASN A 35 -12.10 2.43 -13.29
N PHE A 36 -12.97 1.42 -13.16
CA PHE A 36 -13.29 0.82 -11.87
C PHE A 36 -12.07 0.15 -11.24
N PHE A 37 -11.24 -0.56 -12.02
CA PHE A 37 -9.98 -1.14 -11.54
C PHE A 37 -9.08 -0.04 -10.97
N LEU A 38 -8.84 1.00 -11.77
CA LEU A 38 -7.95 2.09 -11.41
C LEU A 38 -8.45 2.84 -10.19
N GLU A 39 -9.75 3.14 -10.13
CA GLU A 39 -10.36 3.79 -8.97
C GLU A 39 -10.13 2.97 -7.70
N ASN A 40 -10.42 1.67 -7.69
CA ASN A 40 -10.27 0.84 -6.49
C ASN A 40 -8.81 0.59 -6.09
N VAL A 41 -7.90 0.51 -7.07
CA VAL A 41 -6.46 0.44 -6.82
C VAL A 41 -5.96 1.73 -6.15
N SER A 42 -6.49 2.88 -6.59
CA SER A 42 -6.04 4.19 -6.12
C SER A 42 -6.60 4.60 -4.77
N PHE A 43 -7.88 4.33 -4.52
CA PHE A 43 -8.54 4.79 -3.30
C PHE A 43 -9.93 4.14 -3.20
N TYR A 44 -10.22 3.45 -2.10
CA TYR A 44 -11.62 3.34 -1.70
C TYR A 44 -12.04 4.71 -1.20
N LYS A 45 -13.16 5.22 -1.72
CA LYS A 45 -13.63 6.58 -1.49
C LYS A 45 -13.92 6.74 -0.01
N SER A 46 -13.56 7.88 0.55
CA SER A 46 -13.96 8.25 1.91
C SER A 46 -15.49 8.38 2.00
N PRO A 47 -16.08 8.33 3.22
CA PRO A 47 -17.50 8.53 3.40
C PRO A 47 -17.95 9.86 2.77
N ASN A 48 -19.06 9.84 2.05
CA ASN A 48 -19.57 10.98 1.30
C ASN A 48 -21.07 11.17 1.60
N PRO A 49 -21.55 12.40 1.89
CA PRO A 49 -22.98 12.64 2.10
C PRO A 49 -23.86 12.19 0.92
N ASP A 50 -23.35 12.23 -0.31
CA ASP A 50 -24.12 11.79 -1.48
C ASP A 50 -24.26 10.26 -1.54
N SER A 51 -23.25 9.49 -1.14
CA SER A 51 -23.34 8.03 -1.04
C SER A 51 -24.24 7.60 0.12
N ALA A 52 -24.19 8.30 1.25
CA ALA A 52 -25.11 8.10 2.36
C ALA A 52 -26.57 8.30 1.92
N LYS A 53 -26.88 9.43 1.27
CA LYS A 53 -28.21 9.71 0.72
C LYS A 53 -28.63 8.69 -0.33
N ALA A 54 -27.71 8.26 -1.18
CA ALA A 54 -27.98 7.28 -2.23
C ALA A 54 -28.41 5.92 -1.64
N ILE A 55 -27.77 5.48 -0.55
CA ILE A 55 -28.16 4.26 0.15
C ILE A 55 -29.48 4.43 0.88
N GLU A 56 -29.76 5.59 1.46
CA GLU A 56 -31.04 5.85 2.13
C GLU A 56 -32.20 5.91 1.12
N GLY A 57 -31.97 6.48 -0.06
CA GLY A 57 -32.94 6.68 -1.13
C GLY A 57 -33.39 5.44 -1.87
N GLU A 58 -34.03 5.67 -3.03
CA GLU A 58 -34.61 4.62 -3.88
C GLU A 58 -33.59 3.83 -4.70
N GLY A 59 -32.33 4.29 -4.73
CA GLY A 59 -31.26 3.68 -5.50
C GLY A 59 -30.33 4.69 -6.16
N ILE A 60 -29.26 4.18 -6.78
CA ILE A 60 -28.36 4.97 -7.64
C ILE A 60 -28.77 4.75 -9.08
N ASP A 61 -28.77 5.84 -9.86
CA ASP A 61 -28.85 5.72 -11.30
C ASP A 61 -27.51 5.18 -11.83
N VAL A 62 -27.51 3.92 -12.24
CA VAL A 62 -26.35 3.22 -12.83
C VAL A 62 -26.46 3.21 -14.35
N SER A 63 -27.28 4.05 -14.96
CA SER A 63 -27.33 4.22 -16.43
C SER A 63 -25.97 4.57 -17.03
N ASN A 64 -25.07 5.21 -16.28
CA ASN A 64 -23.69 5.46 -16.69
C ASN A 64 -22.73 4.26 -16.50
N LEU A 65 -23.15 3.21 -15.81
CA LEU A 65 -22.34 2.04 -15.44
C LEU A 65 -22.80 0.75 -16.15
N VAL A 66 -23.98 0.74 -16.78
CA VAL A 66 -24.52 -0.42 -17.49
C VAL A 66 -25.34 0.06 -18.69
N ASP A 67 -25.24 -0.66 -19.82
CA ASP A 67 -26.12 -0.52 -21.01
C ASP A 67 -27.62 -0.81 -20.74
N ASN A 68 -28.02 -0.90 -19.47
CA ASN A 68 -29.38 -1.09 -19.02
C ASN A 68 -29.78 0.14 -18.19
N ASN A 69 -30.80 0.88 -18.65
CA ASN A 69 -31.44 2.03 -17.97
C ASN A 69 -32.12 1.66 -16.62
N GLY A 70 -31.44 0.91 -15.77
CA GLY A 70 -31.94 0.44 -14.49
C GLY A 70 -31.42 1.29 -13.33
N LYS A 71 -32.28 1.57 -12.35
CA LYS A 71 -31.85 2.05 -11.03
C LYS A 71 -31.33 0.87 -10.20
N PHE A 72 -30.17 1.01 -9.56
CA PHE A 72 -29.69 0.04 -8.59
C PHE A 72 -30.43 0.18 -7.28
N LYS A 73 -31.28 -0.79 -6.94
CA LYS A 73 -32.05 -0.78 -5.69
C LYS A 73 -31.29 -1.45 -4.55
N PHE A 74 -31.01 -0.70 -3.49
CA PHE A 74 -30.40 -1.24 -2.28
C PHE A 74 -31.39 -2.08 -1.47
N SER A 75 -30.96 -3.27 -1.05
CA SER A 75 -31.69 -4.10 -0.10
C SER A 75 -31.74 -3.40 1.26
N LYS A 76 -32.96 -3.12 1.75
CA LYS A 76 -33.17 -2.53 3.08
C LYS A 76 -32.45 -3.32 4.18
N ARG A 77 -32.39 -4.65 4.02
CA ARG A 77 -31.79 -5.60 4.96
C ARG A 77 -30.30 -5.38 5.20
N LEU A 78 -29.57 -4.89 4.19
CA LEU A 78 -28.12 -4.72 4.23
C LEU A 78 -27.69 -3.28 4.55
N LYS A 79 -28.60 -2.30 4.50
CA LYS A 79 -28.26 -0.87 4.71
C LYS A 79 -27.61 -0.62 6.08
N SER A 80 -28.15 -1.21 7.15
CA SER A 80 -27.58 -1.08 8.51
C SER A 80 -26.17 -1.67 8.59
N SER A 81 -25.98 -2.87 8.03
CA SER A 81 -24.69 -3.55 7.97
C SER A 81 -23.66 -2.75 7.16
N ALA A 82 -24.06 -2.22 6.00
CA ALA A 82 -23.24 -1.37 5.15
C ALA A 82 -22.80 -0.10 5.87
N SER A 83 -23.70 0.56 6.60
CA SER A 83 -23.38 1.75 7.40
C SER A 83 -22.36 1.43 8.51
N LYS A 84 -22.48 0.30 9.19
CA LYS A 84 -21.49 -0.14 10.20
C LYS A 84 -20.12 -0.38 9.57
N VAL A 85 -20.07 -1.08 8.43
CA VAL A 85 -18.82 -1.35 7.70
C VAL A 85 -18.20 -0.05 7.15
N SER A 86 -19.01 0.88 6.66
CA SER A 86 -18.57 2.21 6.20
C SER A 86 -17.88 2.98 7.32
N LYS A 87 -18.51 3.07 8.50
CA LYS A 87 -17.90 3.73 9.66
C LYS A 87 -16.59 3.04 10.11
N LEU A 88 -16.55 1.71 10.03
CA LEU A 88 -15.40 0.87 10.41
C LEU A 88 -14.20 1.05 9.50
N LEU A 89 -14.42 0.92 8.20
CA LEU A 89 -13.37 1.01 7.20
C LEU A 89 -13.11 2.46 6.73
N GLN A 90 -13.93 3.43 7.16
CA GLN A 90 -13.96 4.80 6.63
C GLN A 90 -14.10 4.80 5.11
N LEU A 91 -15.09 4.04 4.63
CA LEU A 91 -15.39 3.94 3.22
C LEU A 91 -16.73 4.59 2.91
N ASP A 92 -16.87 5.01 1.66
CA ASP A 92 -18.12 5.32 1.01
C ASP A 92 -19.16 4.22 1.29
N GLU A 93 -20.37 4.65 1.62
CA GLU A 93 -21.44 3.77 2.04
C GLU A 93 -21.81 2.78 0.94
N VAL A 94 -21.78 3.20 -0.34
CA VAL A 94 -22.11 2.36 -1.51
C VAL A 94 -21.07 1.28 -1.69
N GLN A 95 -19.79 1.63 -1.56
CA GLN A 95 -18.71 0.63 -1.58
C GLN A 95 -18.85 -0.37 -0.42
N SER A 96 -19.17 0.13 0.77
CA SER A 96 -19.41 -0.70 1.96
C SER A 96 -20.60 -1.64 1.77
N TYR A 97 -21.67 -1.18 1.14
CA TYR A 97 -22.81 -2.01 0.77
C TYR A 97 -22.40 -3.12 -0.20
N ILE A 98 -21.64 -2.80 -1.25
CA ILE A 98 -21.16 -3.78 -2.24
C ILE A 98 -20.31 -4.86 -1.55
N ILE A 99 -19.44 -4.47 -0.62
CA ILE A 99 -18.61 -5.42 0.15
C ILE A 99 -19.49 -6.36 0.98
N VAL A 100 -20.46 -5.81 1.73
CA VAL A 100 -21.37 -6.61 2.57
C VAL A 100 -22.22 -7.55 1.72
N ASP A 101 -22.76 -7.06 0.62
CA ASP A 101 -23.61 -7.83 -0.28
C ASP A 101 -22.85 -9.00 -0.93
N ARG A 102 -21.62 -8.76 -1.40
CA ARG A 102 -20.73 -9.82 -1.90
C ARG A 102 -20.39 -10.84 -0.82
N TRP A 103 -20.08 -10.38 0.38
CA TRP A 103 -19.78 -11.26 1.49
C TRP A 103 -20.98 -12.15 1.83
N CYS A 104 -22.19 -11.59 1.87
CA CYS A 104 -23.42 -12.35 2.07
C CYS A 104 -23.62 -13.41 0.97
N ALA A 105 -23.38 -13.07 -0.29
CA ALA A 105 -23.52 -14.01 -1.41
C ALA A 105 -22.58 -15.24 -1.30
N VAL A 106 -21.39 -15.06 -0.71
CA VAL A 106 -20.39 -16.14 -0.55
C VAL A 106 -20.61 -16.94 0.73
N TYR A 107 -20.84 -16.27 1.87
CA TYR A 107 -20.79 -16.89 3.19
C TYR A 107 -22.16 -17.12 3.85
N LYS A 108 -23.21 -16.49 3.32
CA LYS A 108 -24.60 -16.73 3.73
C LYS A 108 -25.43 -17.00 2.47
N PRO A 109 -25.09 -18.05 1.68
CA PRO A 109 -25.95 -18.45 0.58
C PRO A 109 -27.34 -18.64 1.16
N SER A 110 -28.31 -17.94 0.59
CA SER A 110 -29.67 -17.90 1.10
C SER A 110 -30.14 -19.35 1.19
N SER A 111 -30.24 -19.92 2.40
CA SER A 111 -30.99 -21.16 2.54
C SER A 111 -32.40 -20.79 2.08
N GLU A 112 -32.92 -21.49 1.08
CA GLU A 112 -34.20 -21.14 0.44
C GLU A 112 -35.36 -21.07 1.45
N ASP A 113 -35.17 -21.66 2.64
CA ASP A 113 -36.08 -21.62 3.79
C ASP A 113 -36.10 -20.31 4.60
N ALA A 114 -35.15 -19.39 4.37
CA ALA A 114 -35.08 -18.12 5.11
C ALA A 114 -36.09 -17.06 4.66
N THR A 115 -36.88 -17.33 3.61
CA THR A 115 -37.91 -16.42 3.08
C THR A 115 -39.09 -16.18 4.03
N LYS A 116 -39.23 -16.96 5.12
CA LYS A 116 -40.30 -16.81 6.12
C LYS A 116 -39.91 -16.10 7.43
N SER A 117 -38.63 -15.83 7.67
CA SER A 117 -38.18 -15.07 8.85
C SER A 117 -38.02 -13.59 8.50
N LEU A 118 -39.11 -12.84 8.72
CA LEU A 118 -39.27 -11.39 8.48
C LEU A 118 -38.43 -10.50 9.43
N SER A 119 -37.18 -10.86 9.75
CA SER A 119 -36.29 -9.89 10.38
C SER A 119 -35.75 -8.92 9.32
N ASP A 120 -36.23 -7.67 9.36
CA ASP A 120 -35.90 -6.61 8.41
C ASP A 120 -34.42 -6.21 8.35
N SER A 121 -33.55 -6.75 9.22
CA SER A 121 -32.12 -6.42 9.30
C SER A 121 -31.21 -7.65 9.39
N VAL A 122 -30.08 -7.64 8.66
CA VAL A 122 -28.99 -8.60 8.94
C VAL A 122 -28.26 -8.13 10.20
N ASN A 123 -28.45 -8.84 11.30
CA ASN A 123 -27.61 -8.65 12.48
C ASN A 123 -26.25 -9.29 12.20
N LEU A 124 -25.24 -8.45 11.94
CA LEU A 124 -23.86 -8.91 11.82
C LEU A 124 -23.30 -9.20 13.22
N THR A 125 -22.78 -10.41 13.38
CA THR A 125 -21.98 -10.76 14.57
C THR A 125 -20.60 -10.14 14.49
N SER A 126 -19.86 -10.13 15.60
CA SER A 126 -18.46 -9.69 15.66
C SER A 126 -17.56 -10.50 14.69
N ASN A 127 -17.87 -11.79 14.52
CA ASN A 127 -17.18 -12.68 13.58
C ASN A 127 -17.52 -12.37 12.13
N ASP A 128 -18.79 -12.01 11.85
CA ASP A 128 -19.20 -11.58 10.51
C ASP A 128 -18.43 -10.33 10.08
N LEU A 129 -18.31 -9.34 10.98
CA LEU A 129 -17.53 -8.13 10.72
C LEU A 129 -16.05 -8.43 10.44
N LEU A 130 -15.43 -9.29 11.24
CA LEU A 130 -14.04 -9.71 11.01
C LEU A 130 -13.87 -10.43 9.66
N SER A 131 -14.84 -11.26 9.28
CA SER A 131 -14.85 -11.95 7.98
C SER A 131 -15.01 -10.96 6.82
N ILE A 132 -15.88 -9.97 6.96
CA ILE A 132 -16.06 -8.88 5.99
C ILE A 132 -14.76 -8.09 5.83
N LEU A 133 -14.12 -7.69 6.94
CA LEU A 133 -12.83 -7.00 6.94
C LEU A 133 -11.76 -7.81 6.21
N ASN A 134 -11.65 -9.10 6.52
CA ASN A 134 -10.71 -10.00 5.87
C ASN A 134 -10.98 -10.10 4.36
N SER A 135 -12.25 -10.22 3.97
CA SER A 135 -12.65 -10.25 2.56
C SER A 135 -12.27 -8.96 1.83
N TYR A 136 -12.51 -7.81 2.46
CA TYR A 136 -12.15 -6.49 1.91
C TYR A 136 -10.64 -6.37 1.67
N HIS A 137 -9.81 -6.58 2.69
CA HIS A 137 -8.37 -6.45 2.55
C HIS A 137 -7.78 -7.52 1.62
N ASN A 138 -8.33 -8.73 1.61
CA ASN A 138 -7.92 -9.76 0.66
C ASN A 138 -8.24 -9.34 -0.79
N ASP A 139 -9.42 -8.79 -1.06
CA ASP A 139 -9.77 -8.29 -2.39
C ASP A 139 -8.81 -7.17 -2.82
N ARG A 140 -8.55 -6.20 -1.95
CA ARG A 140 -7.63 -5.09 -2.20
C ARG A 140 -6.19 -5.58 -2.48
N ASN A 141 -5.68 -6.50 -1.66
CA ASN A 141 -4.39 -7.13 -1.89
C ASN A 141 -4.34 -7.90 -3.22
N ASN A 142 -5.42 -8.56 -3.60
CA ASN A 142 -5.50 -9.25 -4.88
C ASN A 142 -5.51 -8.27 -6.06
N GLN A 143 -6.16 -7.10 -5.95
CA GLN A 143 -6.10 -6.04 -6.97
C GLN A 143 -4.67 -5.54 -7.18
N LEU A 144 -3.95 -5.23 -6.09
CA LEU A 144 -2.55 -4.80 -6.16
C LEU A 144 -1.67 -5.87 -6.78
N LYS A 145 -1.87 -7.15 -6.44
CA LYS A 145 -1.15 -8.26 -7.09
C LYS A 145 -1.49 -8.41 -8.57
N CYS A 146 -2.75 -8.19 -8.97
CA CYS A 146 -3.12 -8.16 -10.38
C CYS A 146 -2.36 -7.05 -11.10
N LEU A 147 -2.29 -5.85 -10.52
CA LEU A 147 -1.53 -4.73 -11.07
C LEU A 147 -0.05 -5.08 -11.21
N GLN A 148 0.57 -5.69 -10.19
CA GLN A 148 1.98 -6.12 -10.25
C GLN A 148 2.22 -7.10 -11.41
N LEU A 149 1.36 -8.11 -11.57
CA LEU A 149 1.50 -9.07 -12.66
C LEU A 149 1.37 -8.41 -14.04
N LEU A 150 0.46 -7.44 -14.18
CA LEU A 150 0.30 -6.69 -15.43
C LEU A 150 1.52 -5.81 -15.72
N LEU A 151 2.07 -5.13 -14.70
CA LEU A 151 3.29 -4.33 -14.84
C LEU A 151 4.51 -5.19 -15.17
N LEU A 152 4.61 -6.40 -14.60
CA LEU A 152 5.69 -7.36 -14.90
C LEU A 152 5.59 -7.94 -16.32
N GLN A 153 4.38 -8.08 -16.85
CA GLN A 153 4.14 -8.54 -18.21
C GLN A 153 4.28 -7.41 -19.25
N ALA A 154 4.33 -6.15 -18.82
CA ALA A 154 4.49 -5.02 -19.71
C ALA A 154 5.81 -5.11 -20.50
N PRO A 155 5.81 -4.80 -21.81
CA PRO A 155 7.03 -4.75 -22.58
C PRO A 155 8.01 -3.77 -21.94
N LYS A 156 9.23 -4.22 -21.67
CA LYS A 156 10.28 -3.32 -21.21
C LYS A 156 10.56 -2.28 -22.31
N PRO A 157 10.64 -0.98 -21.97
CA PRO A 157 11.02 0.03 -22.94
C PRO A 157 12.36 -0.38 -23.57
N LYS A 158 12.41 -0.42 -24.91
CA LYS A 158 13.65 -0.73 -25.63
C LYS A 158 14.68 0.33 -25.23
N CYS A 159 15.71 -0.04 -24.48
CA CYS A 159 16.82 0.87 -24.18
C CYS A 159 17.37 1.39 -25.53
N PRO A 160 17.29 2.71 -25.79
CA PRO A 160 17.82 3.28 -27.01
C PRO A 160 19.35 3.23 -26.94
N SER A 161 19.96 2.21 -27.58
CA SER A 161 21.41 1.93 -27.66
C SER A 161 22.03 1.55 -26.29
N THR A 162 22.94 0.59 -26.10
CA THR A 162 24.10 0.11 -26.87
C THR A 162 24.49 -1.26 -26.29
N SER A 163 24.93 -2.18 -27.16
CA SER A 163 25.66 -3.44 -26.93
C SER A 163 24.91 -4.67 -27.46
N LEU A 164 25.62 -5.41 -28.31
CA LEU A 164 25.27 -6.75 -28.74
C LEU A 164 24.90 -7.60 -27.51
N PRO A 165 23.87 -8.45 -27.58
CA PRO A 165 23.64 -9.43 -26.52
C PRO A 165 24.94 -10.22 -26.28
N PRO A 166 25.35 -10.45 -25.03
CA PRO A 166 26.55 -11.23 -24.76
C PRO A 166 26.46 -12.58 -25.50
N PRO A 167 27.52 -12.97 -26.25
CA PRO A 167 27.51 -14.22 -27.01
C PRO A 167 27.33 -15.39 -26.03
N GLY A 168 26.15 -16.03 -26.06
CA GLY A 168 25.82 -17.17 -25.20
C GLY A 168 24.41 -17.18 -24.61
N PHE A 169 23.67 -16.07 -24.60
CA PHE A 169 22.26 -16.09 -24.20
C PHE A 169 21.36 -16.41 -25.41
N SER A 170 21.02 -17.68 -25.60
CA SER A 170 20.05 -18.09 -26.62
C SER A 170 18.67 -17.53 -26.28
N ALA A 171 18.23 -16.52 -27.01
CA ALA A 171 16.88 -15.95 -26.98
C ALA A 171 15.78 -16.91 -27.50
N ALA A 172 16.03 -18.22 -27.49
CA ALA A 172 15.25 -19.22 -28.21
C ALA A 172 13.95 -19.63 -27.50
N ASN A 173 13.73 -19.28 -26.23
CA ASN A 173 12.55 -19.75 -25.48
C ASN A 173 11.44 -18.70 -25.24
N SER A 174 11.55 -17.48 -25.80
CA SER A 174 10.57 -16.39 -25.50
C SER A 174 9.99 -15.66 -26.71
N ALA A 175 10.50 -15.89 -27.92
CA ALA A 175 10.22 -14.99 -29.04
C ALA A 175 9.08 -15.41 -29.99
N ALA A 176 8.63 -16.67 -29.97
CA ALA A 176 7.80 -17.19 -31.08
C ALA A 176 6.30 -17.35 -30.78
N ALA A 177 5.82 -17.16 -29.54
CA ALA A 177 4.45 -17.55 -29.17
C ALA A 177 3.48 -16.44 -28.75
N GLN A 178 3.89 -15.16 -28.60
CA GLN A 178 2.96 -14.10 -28.13
C GLN A 178 3.28 -12.70 -28.69
N ASP A 179 3.31 -12.55 -30.03
CA ASP A 179 3.47 -11.22 -30.65
C ASP A 179 2.13 -10.47 -30.85
N SER A 180 1.00 -11.19 -30.89
CA SER A 180 -0.35 -10.57 -30.99
C SER A 180 -0.79 -9.84 -29.72
N ASP A 181 -0.20 -10.18 -28.58
CA ASP A 181 -0.74 -9.84 -27.26
C ASP A 181 -0.02 -8.63 -26.62
N ARG A 182 1.19 -8.34 -27.07
CA ARG A 182 2.00 -7.19 -26.63
C ARG A 182 1.32 -5.82 -26.84
N PRO A 183 0.58 -5.57 -27.93
CA PRO A 183 -0.04 -4.26 -28.15
C PRO A 183 -1.06 -3.88 -27.09
N TRP A 184 -1.86 -4.84 -26.59
CA TRP A 184 -2.87 -4.56 -25.57
C TRP A 184 -2.21 -4.28 -24.21
N ILE A 185 -1.27 -5.12 -23.77
CA ILE A 185 -0.58 -4.89 -22.48
C ILE A 185 0.20 -3.56 -22.51
N GLN A 186 0.83 -3.24 -23.64
CA GLN A 186 1.48 -1.95 -23.83
C GLN A 186 0.48 -0.79 -23.72
N ASN A 187 -0.63 -0.84 -24.46
CA ASN A 187 -1.67 0.20 -24.39
C ASN A 187 -2.24 0.34 -22.97
N PHE A 188 -2.52 -0.78 -22.30
CA PHE A 188 -2.95 -0.80 -20.91
C PHE A 188 -1.93 -0.11 -20.00
N THR A 189 -0.65 -0.45 -20.12
CA THR A 189 0.43 0.15 -19.31
C THR A 189 0.59 1.63 -19.63
N ASP A 190 0.45 2.04 -20.88
CA ASP A 190 0.50 3.44 -21.29
C ASP A 190 -0.68 4.24 -20.70
N ARG A 191 -1.88 3.66 -20.66
CA ARG A 191 -3.03 4.25 -19.96
C ARG A 191 -2.76 4.37 -18.46
N LEU A 192 -2.22 3.32 -17.83
CA LEU A 192 -1.81 3.38 -16.42
C LEU A 192 -0.83 4.53 -16.16
N ARG A 193 0.14 4.75 -17.06
CA ARG A 193 1.11 5.86 -16.95
C ARG A 193 0.45 7.23 -17.13
N GLN A 194 -0.50 7.35 -18.06
CA GLN A 194 -1.22 8.60 -18.33
C GLN A 194 -2.17 8.99 -17.20
N ASP A 195 -2.84 8.02 -16.57
CA ASP A 195 -3.90 8.27 -15.58
C ASP A 195 -3.42 8.68 -14.18
N HIS A 196 -2.20 9.21 -14.09
CA HIS A 196 -1.57 9.60 -12.82
C HIS A 196 -1.55 8.45 -11.79
N LEU A 197 -1.43 7.19 -12.26
CA LEU A 197 -1.40 6.03 -11.36
C LEU A 197 -0.31 6.15 -10.30
N HIS A 198 0.85 6.69 -10.66
CA HIS A 198 1.94 6.94 -9.70
C HIS A 198 1.47 7.84 -8.55
N THR A 199 0.90 9.02 -8.87
CA THR A 199 0.36 9.96 -7.88
C THR A 199 -0.72 9.32 -7.01
N ARG A 200 -1.60 8.54 -7.63
CA ARG A 200 -2.68 7.80 -6.96
C ARG A 200 -2.16 6.74 -5.98
N LEU A 201 -1.21 5.91 -6.41
CA LEU A 201 -0.60 4.89 -5.57
C LEU A 201 0.23 5.52 -4.43
N THR A 202 0.94 6.62 -4.71
CA THR A 202 1.65 7.39 -3.67
C THR A 202 0.68 7.97 -2.65
N ALA A 203 -0.46 8.52 -3.08
CA ALA A 203 -1.49 9.00 -2.17
C ALA A 203 -2.11 7.86 -1.34
N SER A 204 -2.36 6.69 -1.96
CA SER A 204 -2.81 5.49 -1.23
C SER A 204 -1.77 5.05 -0.20
N LEU A 205 -0.49 5.04 -0.58
CA LEU A 205 0.61 4.70 0.32
C LEU A 205 0.63 5.67 1.52
N GLN A 206 0.55 6.98 1.28
CA GLN A 206 0.47 8.00 2.33
C GLN A 206 -0.70 7.78 3.28
N ASP A 207 -1.87 7.41 2.75
CA ASP A 207 -3.05 7.13 3.58
C ASP A 207 -2.84 5.89 4.46
N THR A 208 -2.24 4.82 3.94
CA THR A 208 -1.84 3.65 4.74
C THR A 208 -0.75 3.96 5.77
N LEU A 209 0.05 5.01 5.54
CA LEU A 209 1.07 5.48 6.48
C LEU A 209 0.49 6.31 7.62
N ARG A 210 -0.47 7.18 7.31
CA ARG A 210 -1.18 8.01 8.30
C ARG A 210 -2.15 7.22 9.16
N THR A 211 -2.66 6.10 8.64
CA THR A 211 -3.50 5.18 9.40
C THR A 211 -2.63 4.36 10.34
N ASP A 212 -2.27 4.95 11.48
CA ASP A 212 -1.52 4.28 12.52
C ASP A 212 -2.41 3.35 13.38
N GLY A 213 -1.76 2.63 14.30
CA GLY A 213 -2.46 1.76 15.22
C GLY A 213 -3.45 2.51 16.13
N ASP A 214 -3.18 3.75 16.51
CA ASP A 214 -4.01 4.50 17.45
C ASP A 214 -5.27 5.06 16.80
N VAL A 215 -5.16 5.51 15.55
CA VAL A 215 -6.30 5.92 14.71
C VAL A 215 -7.24 4.72 14.52
N LEU A 216 -6.70 3.55 14.19
CA LEU A 216 -7.50 2.32 14.09
C LEU A 216 -8.16 1.94 15.42
N ARG A 217 -7.40 1.99 16.53
CA ARG A 217 -7.93 1.67 17.86
C ARG A 217 -9.08 2.61 18.24
N LYS A 218 -8.91 3.93 18.10
CA LYS A 218 -9.95 4.93 18.38
C LYS A 218 -11.21 4.72 17.52
N ARG A 219 -11.04 4.31 16.26
CA ARG A 219 -12.16 3.96 15.37
C ARG A 219 -12.90 2.72 15.88
N LEU A 220 -12.18 1.66 16.26
CA LEU A 220 -12.76 0.44 16.83
C LEU A 220 -13.49 0.70 18.15
N GLU A 221 -12.91 1.51 19.04
CA GLU A 221 -13.53 1.90 20.32
C GLU A 221 -14.86 2.62 20.09
N LYS A 222 -14.88 3.59 19.16
CA LYS A 222 -16.11 4.32 18.79
C LYS A 222 -17.20 3.39 18.23
N LEU A 223 -16.81 2.35 17.50
CA LEU A 223 -17.76 1.38 16.93
C LEU A 223 -18.24 0.36 17.95
N THR A 224 -17.44 0.05 18.96
CA THR A 224 -17.82 -0.88 20.03
C THR A 224 -19.03 -0.33 20.81
N VAL A 225 -19.17 1.00 20.91
CA VAL A 225 -20.36 1.66 21.49
C VAL A 225 -21.64 1.36 20.67
N ASP A 226 -21.50 1.18 19.36
CA ASP A 226 -22.62 0.93 18.42
C ASP A 226 -22.91 -0.58 18.20
N LEU A 227 -22.09 -1.48 18.77
CA LEU A 227 -22.20 -2.92 18.57
C LEU A 227 -22.94 -3.60 19.75
N PRO A 228 -23.64 -4.74 19.50
CA PRO A 228 -24.31 -5.49 20.56
C PRO A 228 -23.34 -5.88 21.69
N GLN A 229 -23.81 -5.90 22.95
CA GLN A 229 -22.98 -6.11 24.16
C GLN A 229 -22.00 -7.30 24.10
N GLU A 230 -22.29 -8.33 23.31
CA GLU A 230 -21.41 -9.50 23.08
C GLU A 230 -20.06 -9.15 22.42
N SER A 231 -19.90 -7.96 21.83
CA SER A 231 -18.64 -7.53 21.17
C SER A 231 -17.76 -6.62 22.02
N SER A 232 -18.14 -6.35 23.28
CA SER A 232 -17.38 -5.49 24.20
C SER A 232 -16.16 -6.18 24.83
N ASP A 233 -15.91 -7.42 24.42
CA ASP A 233 -14.78 -8.20 24.90
C ASP A 233 -13.47 -7.57 24.40
N LEU A 234 -12.64 -7.08 25.32
CA LEU A 234 -11.35 -6.42 25.02
C LEU A 234 -10.46 -7.29 24.13
N ASN A 235 -10.62 -8.61 24.23
CA ASN A 235 -9.94 -9.60 23.40
C ASN A 235 -10.31 -9.46 21.91
N TRP A 236 -11.58 -9.21 21.60
CA TRP A 236 -12.02 -9.02 20.22
C TRP A 236 -11.45 -7.73 19.62
N ILE A 237 -11.51 -6.62 20.36
CA ILE A 237 -10.93 -5.34 19.90
C ILE A 237 -9.44 -5.49 19.61
N SER A 238 -8.71 -6.16 20.51
CA SER A 238 -7.28 -6.43 20.33
C SER A 238 -7.01 -7.31 19.10
N ALA A 239 -7.80 -8.38 18.90
CA ALA A 239 -7.66 -9.25 17.74
C ALA A 239 -7.95 -8.52 16.41
N VAL A 240 -9.03 -7.74 16.35
CA VAL A 240 -9.38 -6.93 15.17
C VAL A 240 -8.30 -5.88 14.91
N HIS A 241 -7.82 -5.20 15.94
CA HIS A 241 -6.75 -4.21 15.83
C HIS A 241 -5.47 -4.80 15.25
N MET A 242 -5.00 -5.91 15.81
CA MET A 242 -3.80 -6.62 15.32
C MET A 242 -3.98 -7.10 13.89
N ARG A 243 -5.18 -7.59 13.55
CA ARG A 243 -5.49 -8.03 12.19
C ARG A 243 -5.50 -6.88 11.19
N LEU A 244 -6.13 -5.75 11.53
CA LEU A 244 -6.14 -4.56 10.67
C LEU A 244 -4.74 -4.02 10.47
N ARG A 245 -3.92 -3.95 11.53
CA ARG A 245 -2.50 -3.54 11.42
C ARG A 245 -1.74 -4.46 10.48
N GLN A 246 -1.90 -5.77 10.62
CA GLN A 246 -1.28 -6.74 9.71
C GLN A 246 -1.70 -6.51 8.26
N GLN A 247 -3.00 -6.32 8.00
CA GLN A 247 -3.52 -6.12 6.64
C GLN A 247 -3.03 -4.81 6.02
N LEU A 248 -2.98 -3.71 6.78
CA LEU A 248 -2.41 -2.45 6.31
C LEU A 248 -0.93 -2.56 5.96
N LEU A 249 -0.15 -3.31 6.74
CA LEU A 249 1.26 -3.57 6.43
C LEU A 249 1.42 -4.38 5.14
N VAL A 250 0.60 -5.41 4.94
CA VAL A 250 0.59 -6.18 3.69
C VAL A 250 0.22 -5.29 2.51
N GLU A 251 -0.84 -4.48 2.65
CA GLU A 251 -1.27 -3.55 1.62
C GLU A 251 -0.18 -2.54 1.27
N ARG A 252 0.49 -1.96 2.28
CA ARG A 252 1.67 -1.09 2.09
C ARG A 252 2.76 -1.78 1.28
N ILE A 253 3.11 -3.02 1.64
CA ILE A 253 4.14 -3.80 0.93
C ILE A 253 3.74 -3.99 -0.53
N GLU A 254 2.47 -4.34 -0.81
CA GLU A 254 2.02 -4.53 -2.19
C GLU A 254 1.96 -3.20 -2.97
N LEU A 255 1.61 -2.08 -2.34
CA LEU A 255 1.69 -0.74 -2.93
C LEU A 255 3.13 -0.34 -3.28
N LEU A 256 4.08 -0.59 -2.37
CA LEU A 256 5.51 -0.32 -2.61
C LEU A 256 6.04 -1.12 -3.79
N LYS A 257 5.67 -2.40 -3.91
CA LYS A 257 6.04 -3.21 -5.08
C LYS A 257 5.46 -2.64 -6.37
N CYS A 258 4.19 -2.24 -6.37
CA CYS A 258 3.57 -1.59 -7.53
C CYS A 258 4.33 -0.32 -7.93
N LEU A 259 4.70 0.52 -6.96
CA LEU A 259 5.45 1.76 -7.23
C LEU A 259 6.86 1.49 -7.78
N ILE A 260 7.58 0.50 -7.23
CA ILE A 260 8.89 0.09 -7.75
C ILE A 260 8.76 -0.38 -9.20
N LEU A 261 7.82 -1.28 -9.49
CA LEU A 261 7.59 -1.80 -10.84
C LEU A 261 7.17 -0.68 -11.81
N LEU A 262 6.31 0.24 -11.34
CA LEU A 262 5.88 1.37 -12.15
C LEU A 262 7.06 2.29 -12.47
N ASN A 263 7.93 2.58 -11.48
CA ASN A 263 9.14 3.36 -11.68
C ASN A 263 10.11 2.69 -12.67
N GLU A 264 10.36 1.39 -12.52
CA GLU A 264 11.21 0.62 -13.45
C GLU A 264 10.64 0.58 -14.88
N SER A 265 9.32 0.50 -15.00
CA SER A 265 8.65 0.48 -16.30
C SER A 265 8.58 1.87 -16.95
N SER A 266 8.75 2.94 -16.17
CA SER A 266 8.60 4.31 -16.66
C SER A 266 9.93 4.80 -17.22
N SER A 267 9.90 5.39 -18.42
CA SER A 267 11.03 6.15 -18.93
C SER A 267 11.13 7.55 -18.29
N ARG A 268 10.18 7.89 -17.40
CA ARG A 268 10.20 9.16 -16.68
C ARG A 268 11.39 9.14 -15.73
N GLY A 269 12.25 10.15 -15.85
CA GLY A 269 13.29 10.38 -14.85
C GLY A 269 12.69 10.59 -13.45
N PRO A 270 13.51 10.51 -12.40
CA PRO A 270 13.03 10.71 -11.04
C PRO A 270 12.38 12.08 -10.88
N CYS A 271 11.26 12.09 -10.16
CA CYS A 271 10.57 13.30 -9.75
C CYS A 271 11.04 13.65 -8.32
N PRO A 272 11.79 14.75 -8.11
CA PRO A 272 12.31 15.10 -6.78
C PRO A 272 11.21 15.29 -5.73
N GLU A 273 10.01 15.73 -6.14
CA GLU A 273 8.80 15.79 -5.33
C GLU A 273 8.42 14.43 -4.77
N ASP A 274 8.48 13.38 -5.59
CA ASP A 274 8.11 12.02 -5.18
C ASP A 274 9.13 11.49 -4.17
N VAL A 275 10.43 11.74 -4.38
CA VAL A 275 11.49 11.39 -3.41
C VAL A 275 11.26 12.09 -2.07
N SER A 276 11.07 13.41 -2.09
CA SER A 276 10.84 14.22 -0.90
C SER A 276 9.59 13.78 -0.13
N THR A 277 8.54 13.40 -0.87
CA THR A 277 7.29 12.88 -0.31
C THR A 277 7.48 11.52 0.36
N LEU A 278 8.15 10.58 -0.32
CA LEU A 278 8.41 9.24 0.20
C LEU A 278 9.36 9.25 1.40
N LEU A 279 10.34 10.17 1.43
CA LEU A 279 11.20 10.34 2.60
C LEU A 279 10.44 10.86 3.82
N GLY A 280 9.52 11.80 3.64
CA GLY A 280 8.64 12.25 4.74
C GLY A 280 7.80 11.10 5.29
N CYS A 281 7.22 10.30 4.38
CA CYS A 281 6.50 9.08 4.73
C CYS A 281 7.33 8.08 5.53
N LEU A 282 8.58 7.85 5.13
CA LEU A 282 9.51 6.96 5.84
C LEU A 282 9.80 7.46 7.26
N ALA A 283 10.11 8.75 7.42
CA ALA A 283 10.39 9.36 8.72
C ALA A 283 9.20 9.23 9.69
N ASP A 284 7.98 9.48 9.19
CA ASP A 284 6.75 9.31 9.98
C ASP A 284 6.56 7.86 10.42
N SER A 285 6.80 6.91 9.51
CA SER A 285 6.53 5.49 9.75
C SER A 285 7.43 4.86 10.80
N VAL A 286 8.71 5.22 10.82
CA VAL A 286 9.65 4.64 11.77
C VAL A 286 9.45 5.26 13.16
N SER A 287 9.11 6.54 13.23
CA SER A 287 8.76 7.21 14.49
C SER A 287 7.60 6.50 15.20
N SER A 288 6.57 6.06 14.46
CA SER A 288 5.44 5.30 15.00
C SER A 288 5.76 3.84 15.38
N SER A 289 6.78 3.23 14.76
CA SER A 289 7.16 1.83 15.04
C SER A 289 7.84 1.65 16.41
N SER A 290 8.34 2.74 17.00
CA SER A 290 8.98 2.79 18.33
C SER A 290 8.04 2.45 19.49
N PHE A 291 6.76 2.14 19.23
CA PHE A 291 5.81 1.75 20.27
C PHE A 291 6.11 0.34 20.78
N SER A 292 6.85 0.33 21.87
CA SER A 292 7.26 -0.79 22.71
C SER A 292 6.15 -1.82 22.94
N LEU A 293 6.22 -2.95 22.23
CA LEU A 293 5.61 -4.22 22.66
C LEU A 293 6.16 -4.70 24.02
N LEU A 294 7.18 -4.01 24.57
CA LEU A 294 7.81 -4.29 25.86
C LEU A 294 7.17 -3.56 27.05
N SER A 295 6.13 -2.72 26.86
CA SER A 295 5.52 -1.94 27.96
C SER A 295 4.17 -2.46 28.46
N SER A 296 3.65 -3.57 27.93
CA SER A 296 2.41 -4.15 28.46
C SER A 296 2.72 -5.17 29.57
N PRO A 297 2.21 -4.99 30.81
CA PRO A 297 2.37 -5.97 31.88
C PRO A 297 1.49 -7.22 31.70
N PHE A 298 0.76 -7.34 30.59
CA PHE A 298 -0.13 -8.49 30.35
C PHE A 298 0.58 -9.55 29.51
N SER A 299 1.21 -10.51 30.19
CA SER A 299 1.60 -11.78 29.60
C SER A 299 0.78 -12.91 30.24
N PRO A 300 -0.22 -13.48 29.54
CA PRO A 300 -0.83 -14.73 29.94
C PRO A 300 -0.64 -15.80 28.86
N PHE A 301 0.47 -15.83 28.12
CA PHE A 301 0.73 -16.96 27.21
C PHE A 301 2.22 -17.31 27.21
N SER A 302 2.58 -18.21 28.11
CA SER A 302 3.81 -18.98 28.02
C SER A 302 3.54 -20.17 27.09
N PRO A 303 4.09 -20.23 25.87
CA PRO A 303 3.93 -21.40 25.03
C PRO A 303 4.76 -22.54 25.63
N SER A 304 4.08 -23.58 26.12
CA SER A 304 4.73 -24.83 26.51
C SER A 304 5.39 -25.48 25.28
N PRO A 305 6.56 -26.12 25.42
CA PRO A 305 7.23 -26.76 24.30
C PRO A 305 6.53 -28.09 23.97
N LEU A 306 5.64 -28.09 22.96
CA LEU A 306 5.12 -29.32 22.38
C LEU A 306 6.14 -29.87 21.39
N SER A 307 6.76 -30.98 21.77
CA SER A 307 7.54 -31.85 20.88
C SER A 307 6.59 -32.55 19.89
N PRO A 308 6.92 -32.68 18.59
CA PRO A 308 6.11 -33.46 17.68
C PRO A 308 6.37 -34.96 17.90
N ARG A 309 5.36 -35.69 18.40
CA ARG A 309 5.29 -37.15 18.23
C ARG A 309 4.84 -37.44 16.81
N LEU A 310 5.72 -38.07 16.04
CA LEU A 310 5.40 -38.77 14.80
C LEU A 310 4.73 -40.09 15.19
N ASP A 311 3.40 -40.15 15.14
CA ASP A 311 2.67 -41.42 15.09
C ASP A 311 2.31 -41.69 13.63
N GLU A 312 2.94 -42.74 13.08
CA GLU A 312 2.65 -43.31 11.78
C GLU A 312 1.26 -43.97 11.81
N HIS A 313 0.38 -43.61 10.87
CA HIS A 313 -0.81 -44.40 10.54
C HIS A 313 -0.75 -44.88 9.09
N PRO A 314 -1.19 -46.13 8.83
CA PRO A 314 -0.92 -46.83 7.58
C PRO A 314 -1.86 -46.37 6.46
N MET A 315 -1.29 -46.32 5.25
CA MET A 315 -2.01 -46.13 4.00
C MET A 315 -2.89 -47.35 3.72
N ASP A 316 -4.20 -47.19 3.83
CA ASP A 316 -5.17 -48.13 3.28
C ASP A 316 -5.54 -47.71 1.85
N ARG A 317 -5.32 -48.62 0.89
CA ARG A 317 -5.62 -48.45 -0.53
C ARG A 317 -7.06 -48.92 -0.76
N GLY A 318 -7.99 -47.98 -0.80
CA GLY A 318 -9.35 -48.19 -1.30
C GLY A 318 -9.49 -47.60 -2.70
N GLU A 319 -9.36 -48.44 -3.74
CA GLU A 319 -9.90 -48.17 -5.07
C GLU A 319 -11.43 -48.26 -5.01
N GLY A 320 -12.16 -47.28 -5.57
CA GLY A 320 -13.56 -47.51 -5.90
C GLY A 320 -14.43 -46.27 -6.00
N GLY A 321 -14.90 -46.00 -7.24
CA GLY A 321 -16.27 -45.53 -7.47
C GLY A 321 -16.43 -44.02 -7.56
N GLY A 322 -16.91 -43.55 -8.70
CA GLY A 322 -17.05 -42.15 -9.03
C GLY A 322 -18.21 -41.47 -8.31
N ASP A 323 -18.01 -40.18 -8.08
CA ASP A 323 -19.08 -39.19 -8.07
C ASP A 323 -18.46 -37.84 -8.44
N GLU A 324 -18.65 -37.44 -9.69
CA GLU A 324 -18.29 -36.11 -10.18
C GLU A 324 -19.36 -35.11 -9.69
N GLY A 325 -18.93 -34.03 -9.04
CA GLY A 325 -19.71 -32.77 -9.04
C GLY A 325 -20.06 -32.13 -7.70
N SER A 326 -19.53 -32.60 -6.56
CA SER A 326 -19.71 -31.87 -5.29
C SER A 326 -18.64 -30.79 -5.14
N LEU A 327 -18.99 -29.55 -5.51
CA LEU A 327 -18.23 -28.34 -5.17
C LEU A 327 -18.15 -28.24 -3.65
N ALA A 328 -17.03 -28.71 -3.09
CA ALA A 328 -16.75 -28.64 -1.66
C ALA A 328 -16.90 -27.20 -1.16
N SER A 329 -17.92 -26.97 -0.33
CA SER A 329 -18.09 -25.74 0.44
C SER A 329 -16.82 -25.45 1.25
N PRO A 330 -16.24 -24.25 1.15
CA PRO A 330 -15.04 -23.92 1.91
C PRO A 330 -15.39 -23.84 3.40
N SER A 331 -14.96 -24.82 4.19
CA SER A 331 -15.07 -24.73 5.65
C SER A 331 -14.16 -23.61 6.19
N PRO A 332 -14.63 -22.76 7.12
CA PRO A 332 -13.89 -21.61 7.60
C PRO A 332 -12.89 -22.03 8.70
N LEU A 333 -11.76 -22.63 8.32
CA LEU A 333 -10.61 -22.87 9.22
C LEU A 333 -9.79 -21.59 9.50
N LEU A 334 -10.40 -20.40 9.43
CA LEU A 334 -9.68 -19.13 9.46
C LEU A 334 -9.13 -18.73 10.85
N LEU A 335 -9.56 -19.38 11.93
CA LEU A 335 -9.18 -18.97 13.30
C LEU A 335 -7.86 -19.61 13.80
N SER A 336 -7.37 -20.67 13.17
CA SER A 336 -6.14 -21.35 13.64
C SER A 336 -4.85 -20.58 13.26
N SER A 337 -4.92 -19.65 12.31
CA SER A 337 -3.75 -18.89 11.85
C SER A 337 -3.48 -17.61 12.66
N ASP A 338 -4.34 -17.25 13.61
CA ASP A 338 -4.26 -15.98 14.32
C ASP A 338 -3.14 -15.94 15.39
N GLN A 339 -2.69 -17.11 15.88
CA GLN A 339 -1.58 -17.19 16.84
C GLN A 339 -0.23 -16.71 16.29
N LEU A 340 -0.07 -16.69 14.96
CA LEU A 340 1.18 -16.27 14.30
C LEU A 340 1.20 -14.77 13.98
N ILE A 341 0.11 -14.04 14.19
CA ILE A 341 0.03 -12.62 13.82
C ILE A 341 1.11 -11.80 14.56
N PRO A 342 1.25 -11.86 15.91
CA PRO A 342 2.22 -11.04 16.63
C PRO A 342 3.66 -11.28 16.18
N GLN A 343 4.00 -12.50 15.78
CA GLN A 343 5.34 -12.87 15.30
C GLN A 343 5.62 -12.35 13.88
N ARG A 344 4.60 -12.18 13.05
CA ARG A 344 4.73 -11.73 11.66
C ARG A 344 4.81 -10.21 11.52
N LEU A 345 4.25 -9.43 12.45
CA LEU A 345 4.23 -7.97 12.34
C LEU A 345 5.63 -7.36 12.19
N PRO A 346 6.62 -7.68 13.04
CA PRO A 346 7.97 -7.10 12.92
C PRO A 346 8.62 -7.42 11.57
N LEU A 347 8.37 -8.61 11.02
CA LEU A 347 8.88 -9.03 9.71
C LEU A 347 8.25 -8.23 8.57
N LEU A 348 6.93 -7.97 8.65
CA LEU A 348 6.22 -7.15 7.66
C LEU A 348 6.65 -5.67 7.74
N GLU A 349 6.84 -5.14 8.95
CA GLU A 349 7.36 -3.78 9.16
C GLU A 349 8.76 -3.62 8.56
N ALA A 350 9.67 -4.53 8.89
CA ALA A 350 11.01 -4.55 8.31
C ALA A 350 10.96 -4.68 6.78
N ALA A 351 10.14 -5.59 6.23
CA ALA A 351 10.00 -5.75 4.78
C ALA A 351 9.47 -4.49 4.10
N GLY A 352 8.48 -3.82 4.71
CA GLY A 352 7.96 -2.54 4.22
C GLY A 352 9.02 -1.44 4.22
N GLU A 353 9.82 -1.34 5.29
CA GLU A 353 10.91 -0.37 5.40
C GLU A 353 11.99 -0.59 4.34
N HIS A 354 12.41 -1.84 4.12
CA HIS A 354 13.39 -2.19 3.09
C HIS A 354 12.88 -1.84 1.68
N LEU A 355 11.62 -2.15 1.37
CA LEU A 355 11.02 -1.84 0.08
C LEU A 355 10.88 -0.32 -0.14
N ALA A 356 10.53 0.43 0.90
CA ALA A 356 10.47 1.88 0.81
C ALA A 356 11.86 2.51 0.61
N CYS A 357 12.89 2.02 1.30
CA CYS A 357 14.28 2.43 1.05
C CYS A 357 14.72 2.08 -0.39
N LEU A 358 14.36 0.90 -0.89
CA LEU A 358 14.64 0.49 -2.27
C LEU A 358 13.94 1.39 -3.30
N LEU A 359 12.69 1.76 -3.04
CA LEU A 359 11.95 2.70 -3.89
C LEU A 359 12.66 4.06 -3.93
N VAL A 360 13.05 4.61 -2.78
CA VAL A 360 13.83 5.86 -2.72
C VAL A 360 15.13 5.74 -3.53
N LEU A 361 15.89 4.66 -3.34
CA LEU A 361 17.12 4.41 -4.11
C LEU A 361 16.87 4.37 -5.62
N SER A 362 15.78 3.74 -6.05
CA SER A 362 15.38 3.69 -7.46
C SER A 362 15.01 5.07 -8.04
N LEU A 363 14.58 5.99 -7.18
CA LEU A 363 14.23 7.36 -7.53
C LEU A 363 15.40 8.34 -7.36
N LEU A 364 16.55 7.93 -6.83
CA LEU A 364 17.73 8.80 -6.78
C LEU A 364 18.46 8.88 -8.12
N ASP A 365 18.16 8.01 -9.10
CA ASP A 365 18.86 7.99 -10.40
C ASP A 365 20.40 8.02 -10.24
N LEU A 366 20.89 7.03 -9.48
CA LEU A 366 22.31 6.83 -9.18
C LEU A 366 23.22 6.94 -10.42
N PRO A 367 22.84 6.48 -11.63
CA PRO A 367 23.65 6.68 -12.83
C PRO A 367 23.96 8.15 -13.12
N LYS A 368 23.05 9.09 -12.87
CA LYS A 368 23.33 10.53 -13.04
C LYS A 368 24.35 11.04 -12.03
N PHE A 369 24.27 10.61 -10.77
CA PHE A 369 25.28 10.95 -9.75
C PHE A 369 26.67 10.43 -10.12
N ILE A 370 26.76 9.19 -10.61
CA ILE A 370 28.02 8.60 -11.06
C ILE A 370 28.59 9.36 -12.27
N ARG A 371 27.72 9.81 -13.19
CA ARG A 371 28.15 10.63 -14.33
C ARG A 371 28.73 11.96 -13.85
N LEU A 372 28.11 12.65 -12.89
CA LEU A 372 28.65 13.89 -12.32
C LEU A 372 30.08 13.71 -11.80
N GLY A 373 30.35 12.63 -11.06
CA GLY A 373 31.71 12.35 -10.57
C GLY A 373 32.76 12.09 -11.66
N LYS A 374 32.35 11.81 -12.90
CA LYS A 374 33.26 11.58 -14.05
C LYS A 374 33.52 12.83 -14.88
N PHE A 375 32.64 13.83 -14.83
CA PHE A 375 32.78 15.06 -15.61
C PHE A 375 33.55 16.12 -14.83
N GLN A 376 34.25 17.01 -15.54
CA GLN A 376 34.80 18.22 -14.93
C GLN A 376 33.65 19.13 -14.47
N PRO A 377 33.81 19.83 -13.34
CA PRO A 377 32.81 20.75 -12.83
C PRO A 377 32.46 21.81 -13.90
N PRO A 378 31.20 22.28 -13.98
CA PRO A 378 30.79 23.27 -14.95
C PRO A 378 31.66 24.53 -14.80
N PRO A 379 32.01 25.20 -15.91
CA PRO A 379 32.80 26.42 -15.85
C PRO A 379 32.10 27.48 -14.99
N LEU A 380 32.88 28.18 -14.16
CA LEU A 380 32.42 29.27 -13.31
C LEU A 380 31.61 30.29 -14.15
N GLY A 381 30.29 30.36 -13.91
CA GLY A 381 29.41 31.33 -14.57
C GLY A 381 28.08 30.79 -15.08
N THR A 382 27.86 29.47 -15.10
CA THR A 382 26.52 28.92 -15.40
C THR A 382 25.56 29.09 -14.22
N THR A 383 24.36 29.58 -14.52
CA THR A 383 23.20 29.71 -13.62
C THR A 383 23.05 28.53 -12.63
N SER A 384 22.84 28.86 -11.35
CA SER A 384 22.64 28.00 -10.16
C SER A 384 23.08 26.52 -10.30
N PRO A 385 24.18 26.09 -9.65
CA PRO A 385 24.68 24.70 -9.72
C PRO A 385 23.64 23.66 -9.28
N ASP A 386 22.66 24.08 -8.49
CA ASP A 386 21.54 23.26 -8.00
C ASP A 386 20.71 22.63 -9.12
N HIS A 387 20.54 23.31 -10.26
CA HIS A 387 19.79 22.77 -11.39
C HIS A 387 20.58 21.72 -12.20
N ALA A 388 21.91 21.68 -12.05
CA ALA A 388 22.75 20.67 -12.67
C ALA A 388 22.77 19.35 -11.88
N LEU A 389 22.33 19.36 -10.62
CA LEU A 389 22.25 18.16 -9.79
C LEU A 389 21.05 17.28 -10.19
N PRO A 390 21.13 15.95 -9.99
CA PRO A 390 20.14 15.01 -10.51
C PRO A 390 18.74 15.19 -9.91
N LEU A 391 18.65 15.89 -8.76
CA LEU A 391 17.44 16.16 -8.01
C LEU A 391 16.90 17.60 -8.19
N GLY A 392 17.40 18.34 -9.18
CA GLY A 392 16.79 19.60 -9.62
C GLY A 392 16.61 20.65 -8.53
N GLY A 393 17.66 20.90 -7.73
CA GLY A 393 17.68 21.87 -6.65
C GLY A 393 17.02 21.46 -5.34
N LYS A 394 16.47 20.25 -5.24
CA LYS A 394 15.99 19.68 -3.96
C LYS A 394 17.04 18.86 -3.22
N THR A 395 18.27 18.85 -3.69
CA THR A 395 19.35 18.02 -3.11
C THR A 395 19.52 18.27 -1.61
N VAL A 396 19.55 19.52 -1.17
CA VAL A 396 19.73 19.89 0.25
C VAL A 396 18.52 19.47 1.10
N GLU A 397 17.29 19.67 0.58
CA GLU A 397 16.07 19.22 1.28
C GLU A 397 16.07 17.69 1.46
N ILE A 398 16.38 16.96 0.39
CA ILE A 398 16.47 15.51 0.39
C ILE A 398 17.60 15.03 1.31
N HIS A 399 18.74 15.74 1.33
CA HIS A 399 19.85 15.47 2.23
C HIS A 399 19.40 15.53 3.69
N ASN A 400 18.77 16.62 4.10
CA ASN A 400 18.31 16.81 5.48
C ASN A 400 17.30 15.74 5.86
N LYS A 401 16.32 15.45 4.98
CA LYS A 401 15.34 14.38 5.22
C LYS A 401 15.96 13.00 5.37
N ILE A 402 17.01 12.69 4.61
CA ILE A 402 17.73 11.42 4.74
C ILE A 402 18.52 11.36 6.06
N LEU A 403 19.12 12.46 6.50
CA LEU A 403 19.83 12.54 7.77
C LEU A 403 18.89 12.42 8.98
N ASP A 404 17.65 12.89 8.84
CA ASP A 404 16.61 12.77 9.88
C ASP A 404 16.01 11.36 9.97
N LEU A 405 16.35 10.45 9.04
CA LEU A 405 15.88 9.07 9.12
C LEU A 405 16.53 8.34 10.30
N PRO A 406 15.75 7.59 11.10
CA PRO A 406 16.29 6.77 12.15
C PRO A 406 17.20 5.67 11.60
N THR A 407 18.21 5.31 12.39
CA THR A 407 19.18 4.28 12.02
C THR A 407 18.59 2.89 12.24
N SER A 408 18.41 2.16 11.14
CA SER A 408 17.94 0.78 11.10
C SER A 408 18.76 -0.02 10.08
N ALA A 409 18.62 -1.34 10.08
CA ALA A 409 19.24 -2.17 9.05
C ALA A 409 18.73 -1.80 7.64
N ALA A 410 17.47 -1.38 7.51
CA ALA A 410 16.89 -0.99 6.24
C ALA A 410 17.45 0.37 5.75
N THR A 411 17.52 1.37 6.64
CA THR A 411 18.00 2.71 6.29
C THR A 411 19.52 2.75 6.11
N ALA A 412 20.28 1.83 6.69
CA ALA A 412 21.74 1.77 6.52
C ALA A 412 22.18 1.73 5.05
N THR A 413 21.51 0.93 4.21
CA THR A 413 21.85 0.86 2.77
C THR A 413 21.55 2.17 2.05
N LEU A 414 20.45 2.83 2.39
CA LEU A 414 20.08 4.14 1.84
C LEU A 414 21.10 5.21 2.27
N LEU A 415 21.45 5.26 3.56
CA LEU A 415 22.40 6.21 4.13
C LEU A 415 23.80 6.05 3.52
N LEU A 416 24.28 4.81 3.38
CA LEU A 416 25.58 4.53 2.75
C LEU A 416 25.60 4.95 1.28
N THR A 417 24.53 4.63 0.54
CA THR A 417 24.41 5.03 -0.87
C THR A 417 24.35 6.54 -1.01
N TRP A 418 23.59 7.22 -0.14
CA TRP A 418 23.48 8.66 -0.13
C TRP A 418 24.80 9.34 0.22
N ALA A 419 25.54 8.83 1.20
CA ALA A 419 26.87 9.33 1.55
C ALA A 419 27.83 9.25 0.35
N ALA A 420 27.78 8.16 -0.43
CA ALA A 420 28.54 8.05 -1.67
C ALA A 420 28.08 9.09 -2.72
N CYS A 421 26.77 9.30 -2.88
CA CYS A 421 26.24 10.35 -3.76
C CYS A 421 26.70 11.75 -3.36
N VAL A 422 26.70 12.08 -2.06
CA VAL A 422 27.19 13.37 -1.54
C VAL A 422 28.67 13.56 -1.86
N ARG A 423 29.50 12.53 -1.70
CA ARG A 423 30.92 12.58 -2.10
C ARG A 423 31.13 12.86 -3.58
N LEU A 424 30.27 12.31 -4.45
CA LEU A 424 30.33 12.57 -5.88
C LEU A 424 29.90 14.01 -6.25
N MET A 425 29.13 14.67 -5.39
CA MET A 425 28.68 16.07 -5.57
C MET A 425 29.64 17.10 -4.96
N GLU A 426 30.56 16.70 -4.08
CA GLU A 426 31.50 17.60 -3.39
C GLU A 426 32.22 18.60 -4.32
N PRO A 427 32.66 18.23 -5.54
CA PRO A 427 33.29 19.17 -6.49
C PRO A 427 32.35 20.24 -7.06
N TYR A 428 31.03 20.04 -6.94
CA TYR A 428 29.99 20.86 -7.56
C TYR A 428 29.29 21.79 -6.58
N ASP A 429 29.50 21.62 -5.28
CA ASP A 429 28.75 22.34 -4.26
C ASP A 429 29.67 22.93 -3.19
N THR A 430 29.91 24.24 -3.30
CA THR A 430 30.69 25.00 -2.31
C THR A 430 29.96 25.14 -0.97
N ARG A 431 28.65 24.85 -0.88
CA ARG A 431 27.85 25.02 0.35
C ARG A 431 27.94 23.85 1.32
N PHE A 432 28.19 22.62 0.84
CA PHE A 432 28.38 21.47 1.74
C PHE A 432 29.69 21.58 2.56
N SER A 433 30.73 22.23 2.02
CA SER A 433 31.97 22.46 2.78
C SER A 433 31.79 23.37 4.00
N GLU A 434 30.83 24.29 3.98
CA GLU A 434 30.59 25.22 5.09
C GLU A 434 29.80 24.59 6.26
N THR A 435 28.88 23.67 5.98
CA THR A 435 28.04 23.02 7.01
C THR A 435 28.75 21.89 7.75
N THR A 436 29.63 21.12 7.08
CA THR A 436 30.44 20.09 7.77
C THR A 436 31.68 20.65 8.47
N GLY A 437 32.11 21.87 8.15
CA GLY A 437 33.38 22.45 8.63
C GLY A 437 33.30 23.32 9.88
N ARG A 438 32.11 23.69 10.38
CA ARG A 438 31.97 24.69 11.46
C ARG A 438 31.75 24.14 12.87
N GLY A 439 31.80 22.81 13.05
CA GLY A 439 31.62 22.15 14.35
C GLY A 439 32.88 21.98 15.20
N GLU A 440 34.07 22.04 14.60
CA GLU A 440 35.32 21.67 15.29
C GLU A 440 36.49 22.58 14.91
N ARG A 441 36.50 23.81 15.43
CA ARG A 441 37.70 24.61 15.75
C ARG A 441 37.26 26.03 16.07
N ASN A 442 36.99 26.28 17.34
CA ASN A 442 37.34 27.54 18.00
C ASN A 442 37.39 27.28 19.50
N GLY A 443 38.39 26.49 19.88
CA GLY A 443 38.97 26.58 21.21
C GLY A 443 40.20 27.49 21.16
N SER A 444 40.28 28.38 22.14
CA SER A 444 41.43 29.18 22.61
C SER A 444 41.73 30.53 21.91
N GLY A 445 41.73 31.60 22.73
CA GLY A 445 42.13 32.96 22.39
C GLY A 445 41.23 34.02 23.04
N GLU A 446 41.12 34.05 24.37
CA GLU A 446 41.67 35.13 25.22
C GLU A 446 41.03 36.55 25.10
N ARG A 447 40.32 36.93 26.18
CA ARG A 447 40.30 38.22 26.90
C ARG A 447 40.43 39.56 26.14
N ASN A 448 39.36 40.36 26.23
CA ASN A 448 39.33 41.73 26.79
C ASN A 448 37.85 42.16 26.81
N GLY A 449 37.24 42.58 27.92
CA GLY A 449 37.62 43.75 28.73
C GLY A 449 36.88 44.97 28.18
N GLY A 450 35.64 45.22 28.64
CA GLY A 450 34.82 46.32 28.13
C GLY A 450 33.51 46.49 28.87
N SER A 451 33.60 47.01 30.09
CA SER A 451 32.49 47.58 30.87
C SER A 451 31.90 48.81 30.17
N GLY A 452 30.59 48.83 29.98
CA GLY A 452 29.84 50.00 29.52
C GLY A 452 28.39 49.94 29.99
N GLU A 453 28.14 50.57 31.14
CA GLU A 453 26.80 50.93 31.62
C GLU A 453 26.10 51.88 30.63
N ARG A 454 24.78 51.74 30.44
CA ARG A 454 23.75 52.73 30.82
C ARG A 454 22.45 52.62 30.01
N ASN A 455 21.36 52.82 30.76
CA ASN A 455 20.04 53.37 30.41
C ASN A 455 19.20 52.54 29.42
N GLY A 456 17.97 52.13 29.75
CA GLY A 456 16.93 52.89 30.41
C GLY A 456 15.88 53.25 29.35
N GLY A 457 14.69 52.66 29.41
CA GLY A 457 13.66 52.90 28.40
C GLY A 457 12.47 51.96 28.49
N SER A 458 11.59 52.24 29.46
CA SER A 458 10.19 51.83 29.51
C SER A 458 9.40 52.33 28.30
N GLY A 459 8.43 51.54 27.83
CA GLY A 459 7.40 51.93 26.86
C GLY A 459 6.76 50.67 26.27
N GLU A 460 5.70 50.14 26.85
CA GLU A 460 4.28 50.52 26.71
C GLU A 460 3.54 49.41 25.96
N ARG A 461 2.55 48.86 26.66
CA ARG A 461 1.48 48.02 26.12
C ARG A 461 0.52 48.94 25.35
N ASN A 462 0.07 48.51 24.17
CA ASN A 462 -1.37 48.38 23.85
C ASN A 462 -1.60 48.04 22.36
N GLY A 463 -2.54 47.11 22.14
CA GLY A 463 -3.68 47.32 21.24
C GLY A 463 -3.50 46.99 19.76
N GLY A 464 -4.14 45.90 19.34
CA GLY A 464 -4.40 45.49 17.96
C GLY A 464 -5.04 44.12 17.93
#